data_AF-A0A2M8BJS0-F1
#
_entry.id   AF-A0A2M8BJS0-F1
#
_cell.length_a   1.000
_cell.length_b   1.000
_cell.length_c   1.000
_cell.angle_alpha   90.00
_cell.angle_beta   90.00
_cell.angle_gamma   90.00
#
_symmetry.space_group_name_H-M   'P 1'
#
loop_
_entity.id
_entity.type
_entity.pdbx_description
1 polymer ?
#
loop_
_entity_poly.entity_id
_entity_poly.type
_entity_poly.pdbx_seq_one_letter_code
_entity_poly.pdbx_strand_id
1 'polypeptide(L)'
;MSHGRNEPCHCGSGKKYKQCCQGKPGDKAAKDGGPPGMSNGKLIGIGIALILLISAALWLAELARLAQILGAGMVLVLILGVAFRRPPSRRETPGDASGISFGK
;
A
#
# COMPACT_ATOMS: atom_id res chain seq x y z
N MET A 1 47.71 6.27 -45.95
CA MET A 1 46.81 5.95 -47.08
C MET A 1 45.39 5.86 -46.52
N SER A 2 44.55 6.85 -46.77
CA SER A 2 43.14 6.83 -46.35
C SER A 2 42.31 6.15 -47.43
N HIS A 3 41.71 4.99 -47.16
CA HIS A 3 40.77 4.37 -48.09
C HIS A 3 39.54 5.26 -48.27
N GLY A 4 39.13 5.49 -49.52
CA GLY A 4 37.95 6.26 -49.83
C GLY A 4 36.69 5.58 -49.29
N ARG A 5 35.80 6.32 -48.64
CA ARG A 5 34.57 5.77 -48.00
C ARG A 5 33.67 4.98 -48.96
N ASN A 6 33.68 5.34 -50.24
CA ASN A 6 32.88 4.69 -51.28
C ASN A 6 33.67 3.62 -52.07
N GLU A 7 34.96 3.43 -51.79
CA GLU A 7 35.77 2.40 -52.45
C GLU A 7 35.41 1.00 -51.93
N PRO A 8 35.59 -0.05 -52.74
CA PRO A 8 35.46 -1.42 -52.27
C PRO A 8 36.38 -1.67 -51.08
N CYS A 9 35.84 -2.33 -50.05
CA CYS A 9 36.54 -2.55 -48.80
C CYS A 9 37.68 -3.57 -48.98
N HIS A 10 38.88 -3.23 -48.52
CA HIS A 10 40.09 -4.07 -48.64
C HIS A 10 40.02 -5.40 -47.85
N CYS A 11 39.01 -5.60 -47.02
CA CYS A 11 38.78 -6.86 -46.31
C CYS A 11 38.24 -7.99 -47.21
N GLY A 12 38.04 -7.74 -48.51
CA GLY A 12 37.57 -8.75 -49.47
C GLY A 12 36.06 -9.00 -49.46
N SER A 13 35.26 -8.20 -48.73
CA SER A 13 33.81 -8.42 -48.65
C SER A 13 33.02 -8.02 -49.90
N GLY A 14 33.64 -7.32 -50.86
CA GLY A 14 32.97 -6.75 -52.04
C GLY A 14 32.06 -5.55 -51.76
N LYS A 15 31.88 -5.14 -50.49
CA LYS A 15 31.04 -4.00 -50.07
C LYS A 15 31.86 -2.70 -50.00
N LYS A 16 31.21 -1.52 -50.07
CA LYS A 16 31.87 -0.22 -49.89
C LYS A 16 32.46 -0.10 -48.47
N TYR A 17 33.62 0.55 -48.31
CA TYR A 17 34.33 0.68 -47.03
C TYR A 17 33.44 1.21 -45.90
N LYS A 18 32.64 2.25 -46.17
CA LYS A 18 31.67 2.83 -45.22
C LYS A 18 30.55 1.89 -44.76
N GLN A 19 30.25 0.85 -45.55
CA GLN A 19 29.22 -0.15 -45.26
C GLN A 19 29.80 -1.47 -44.73
N CYS A 20 31.12 -1.54 -44.58
CA CYS A 20 31.82 -2.73 -44.11
C CYS A 20 32.65 -2.37 -42.87
N CYS A 21 33.96 -2.20 -43.00
CA CYS A 21 34.85 -2.00 -41.86
C CYS A 21 34.62 -0.68 -41.13
N GLN A 22 34.21 0.39 -41.82
CA GLN A 22 33.93 1.68 -41.18
C GLN A 22 32.50 1.77 -40.61
N GLY A 23 31.58 0.99 -41.17
CA GLY A 23 30.16 1.00 -40.79
C GLY A 23 29.77 -0.07 -39.78
N LYS A 24 30.70 -0.94 -39.35
CA LYS A 24 30.47 -1.86 -38.23
C LYS A 24 30.37 -1.04 -36.95
N PRO A 25 29.18 -0.88 -36.34
CA PRO A 25 29.13 -0.40 -34.97
C PRO A 25 29.79 -1.50 -34.14
N GLY A 26 31.02 -1.26 -33.66
CA GLY A 26 31.74 -2.23 -32.83
C GLY A 26 30.82 -2.67 -31.70
N ASP A 27 30.39 -3.93 -31.75
CA ASP A 27 29.70 -4.68 -30.70
C ASP A 27 28.81 -3.85 -29.76
N LYS A 28 27.94 -3.00 -30.34
CA LYS A 28 26.84 -2.38 -29.58
C LYS A 28 25.58 -3.25 -29.59
N ALA A 29 25.67 -4.47 -30.12
CA ALA A 29 24.64 -5.52 -30.08
C ALA A 29 24.43 -6.12 -28.66
N ALA A 30 24.52 -5.28 -27.63
CA ALA A 30 24.29 -5.64 -26.24
C ALA A 30 23.59 -4.50 -25.46
N LYS A 31 22.77 -3.69 -26.12
CA LYS A 31 22.00 -2.63 -25.44
C LYS A 31 20.50 -2.87 -25.30
N ASP A 32 19.93 -3.86 -25.97
CA ASP A 32 18.46 -4.00 -26.00
C ASP A 32 17.96 -5.35 -25.47
N GLY A 33 18.72 -6.01 -24.58
CA GLY A 33 18.35 -7.28 -23.95
C GLY A 33 18.71 -7.40 -22.47
N GLY A 34 19.11 -6.31 -21.81
CA GLY A 34 19.34 -6.30 -20.37
C GLY A 34 18.01 -6.07 -19.62
N PRO A 35 17.77 -6.71 -18.46
CA PRO A 35 16.65 -6.34 -17.59
C PRO A 35 16.71 -4.82 -17.33
N PRO A 36 15.56 -4.12 -17.22
CA PRO A 36 15.56 -2.67 -17.08
C PRO A 36 16.42 -2.27 -15.88
N GLY A 37 17.60 -1.71 -16.17
CA GLY A 37 18.51 -1.21 -15.15
C GLY A 37 17.85 0.00 -14.47
N MET A 38 17.43 -0.19 -13.23
CA MET A 38 16.76 0.84 -12.46
C MET A 38 17.78 1.92 -12.09
N SER A 39 17.71 3.07 -12.74
CA SER A 39 18.59 4.20 -12.44
C SER A 39 18.42 4.64 -10.99
N ASN A 40 19.49 5.07 -10.33
CA ASN A 40 19.49 5.43 -8.90
C ASN A 40 18.41 6.48 -8.55
N GLY A 41 18.08 7.40 -9.46
CA GLY A 41 16.99 8.36 -9.27
C GLY A 41 15.60 7.73 -9.19
N LYS A 42 15.36 6.63 -9.92
CA LYS A 42 14.09 5.89 -9.87
C LYS A 42 13.95 5.12 -8.56
N LEU A 43 15.04 4.58 -8.04
CA LEU A 43 15.07 3.85 -6.76
C LEU A 43 14.81 4.79 -5.57
N ILE A 44 15.41 5.99 -5.56
CA ILE A 44 15.15 7.02 -4.55
C ILE A 44 13.67 7.47 -4.62
N GLY A 45 13.15 7.67 -5.84
CA GLY A 45 11.74 8.04 -6.03
C GLY A 45 10.75 7.00 -5.49
N ILE A 46 11.02 5.71 -5.74
CA ILE A 46 10.21 4.60 -5.18
C ILE A 46 10.32 4.59 -3.66
N GLY A 47 11.51 4.77 -3.10
CA GLY A 47 11.73 4.83 -1.65
C GLY A 47 10.92 5.94 -0.98
N ILE A 48 10.97 7.17 -1.51
CA ILE A 48 10.20 8.31 -0.98
C ILE A 48 8.69 8.05 -1.10
N ALA A 49 8.23 7.54 -2.24
CA ALA A 49 6.82 7.21 -2.44
C ALA A 49 6.33 6.17 -1.41
N LEU A 50 7.10 5.12 -1.15
CA LEU A 50 6.76 4.11 -0.15
C LEU A 50 6.75 4.68 1.26
N ILE A 51 7.72 5.53 1.62
CA ILE A 51 7.76 6.18 2.94
C ILE A 51 6.51 7.03 3.15
N LEU A 52 6.13 7.87 2.17
CA LEU A 52 4.95 8.71 2.26
C LEU A 52 3.66 7.88 2.38
N LEU A 53 3.55 6.78 1.63
CA LEU A 53 2.41 5.87 1.72
C LEU A 53 2.31 5.20 3.09
N ILE A 54 3.43 4.72 3.64
CA ILE A 54 3.47 4.09 4.96
C ILE A 54 3.11 5.12 6.05
N SER A 55 3.67 6.33 5.99
CA SER A 55 3.33 7.40 6.93
C SER A 55 1.85 7.77 6.89
N ALA A 56 1.25 7.88 5.69
CA ALA A 56 -0.17 8.16 5.55
C ALA A 56 -1.04 7.02 6.12
N ALA A 57 -0.67 5.76 5.88
CA ALA A 57 -1.39 4.61 6.41
C ALA A 57 -1.35 4.55 7.95
N LEU A 58 -0.18 4.80 8.56
CA LEU A 58 -0.05 4.87 10.02
C LEU A 58 -0.89 6.00 10.62
N TRP A 59 -0.91 7.16 9.96
CA TRP A 59 -1.71 8.30 10.39
C TRP A 59 -3.22 8.00 10.35
N LEU A 60 -3.70 7.35 9.29
CA LEU A 60 -5.09 6.91 9.18
C LEU A 60 -5.45 5.85 10.23
N ALA A 61 -4.53 4.93 10.55
CA ALA A 61 -4.75 3.94 11.61
C ALA A 61 -4.90 4.58 12.99
N GLU A 62 -4.14 5.64 13.27
CA GLU A 62 -4.27 6.40 14.53
C GLU A 62 -5.61 7.11 14.63
N LEU A 63 -6.08 7.72 13.53
CA LEU A 63 -7.42 8.31 13.48
C LEU A 63 -8.52 7.27 13.71
N ALA A 64 -8.37 6.07 13.17
CA ALA A 64 -9.32 4.98 13.40
C ALA A 64 -9.34 4.54 14.88
N ARG A 65 -8.19 4.49 15.55
CA ARG A 65 -8.12 4.21 17.00
C ARG A 65 -8.84 5.27 17.82
N LEU A 66 -8.64 6.56 17.50
CA LEU A 66 -9.34 7.66 18.17
C LEU A 66 -10.87 7.55 18.00
N ALA A 67 -11.33 7.22 16.79
CA ALA A 67 -12.74 7.00 16.51
C ALA A 67 -13.32 5.83 17.34
N GLN A 68 -12.58 4.72 17.50
CA GLN A 68 -13.00 3.60 18.33
C GLN A 68 -13.10 3.98 19.81
N ILE A 69 -12.16 4.75 20.35
CA ILE A 69 -12.19 5.21 21.75
C ILE A 69 -13.43 6.09 21.99
N LEU A 70 -13.70 7.04 21.10
CA LEU A 70 -14.87 7.92 21.22
C LEU A 70 -16.18 7.14 21.08
N GLY A 71 -16.25 6.20 20.13
CA GLY A 71 -17.41 5.32 19.94
C GLY A 71 -17.68 4.43 21.15
N ALA A 72 -16.65 3.75 21.67
CA ALA A 72 -16.75 2.91 22.86
C ALA A 72 -17.15 3.73 24.10
N GLY A 73 -16.59 4.92 24.26
CA GLY A 73 -16.96 5.85 25.32
C GLY A 73 -18.44 6.26 25.25
N MET A 74 -18.94 6.58 24.06
CA MET A 74 -20.36 6.93 23.87
C MET A 74 -21.28 5.76 24.22
N VAL A 75 -20.94 4.54 23.79
CA VAL A 75 -21.70 3.32 24.13
C VAL A 75 -21.70 3.09 25.64
N LEU A 76 -20.56 3.24 26.31
CA LEU A 76 -20.46 3.10 27.77
C LEU A 76 -21.35 4.13 28.49
N VAL A 77 -21.34 5.39 28.05
CA VAL A 77 -22.20 6.44 28.60
C VAL A 77 -23.68 6.09 28.43
N LEU A 78 -24.08 5.55 27.27
CA LEU A 78 -25.45 5.11 27.04
C LEU A 78 -25.84 3.94 27.96
N ILE A 79 -24.97 2.94 28.12
CA ILE A 79 -25.22 1.79 29.01
C ILE A 79 -25.36 2.26 30.46
N LEU A 80 -24.42 3.09 30.95
CA LEU A 80 -24.47 3.64 32.30
C LEU A 80 -25.70 4.52 32.51
N GLY A 81 -26.03 5.38 31.54
CA GLY A 81 -27.22 6.23 31.58
C GLY A 81 -28.52 5.42 31.65
N VAL A 82 -28.62 4.31 30.91
CA VAL A 82 -29.76 3.39 31.00
C VAL A 82 -29.79 2.67 32.35
N ALA A 83 -28.64 2.20 32.85
CA ALA A 83 -28.54 1.53 34.13
C ALA A 83 -28.96 2.43 35.30
N PHE A 84 -28.54 3.70 35.30
CA PHE A 84 -28.90 4.68 36.34
C PHE A 84 -30.35 5.18 36.24
N ARG A 85 -30.95 5.17 35.04
CA ARG A 85 -32.37 5.53 34.87
C ARG A 85 -33.33 4.41 35.29
N ARG A 86 -32.88 3.16 35.36
CA ARG A 86 -33.71 2.07 35.88
C ARG A 86 -33.66 2.12 37.40
N PRO A 87 -34.77 2.40 38.10
CA PRO A 87 -34.78 2.30 39.55
C PRO A 87 -34.38 0.87 39.95
N PRO A 88 -33.63 0.67 41.06
CA PRO A 88 -33.26 -0.67 41.50
C PRO A 88 -34.53 -1.52 41.60
N SER A 89 -34.53 -2.67 40.94
CA SER A 89 -35.64 -3.63 41.01
C SER A 89 -35.88 -3.95 42.48
N ARG A 90 -37.06 -3.56 42.99
CA ARG A 90 -37.49 -3.92 44.35
C ARG A 90 -37.43 -5.44 44.43
N ARG A 91 -36.56 -5.98 45.28
CA ARG A 91 -36.51 -7.43 45.53
C ARG A 91 -37.88 -7.81 46.08
N GLU A 92 -38.68 -8.52 45.30
CA GLU A 92 -39.83 -9.22 45.84
C GLU A 92 -39.28 -10.32 46.75
N THR A 93 -39.43 -10.12 48.05
CA THR A 93 -39.17 -11.15 49.05
C THR A 93 -40.10 -12.33 48.78
N PRO A 94 -39.61 -13.59 48.75
CA PRO A 94 -40.42 -14.78 48.51
C PRO A 94 -41.46 -15.13 49.62
N GLY A 95 -42.04 -14.13 50.30
CA GLY A 95 -42.98 -14.30 51.41
C GLY A 95 -44.36 -13.68 51.21
N ASP A 96 -44.54 -12.78 50.24
CA ASP A 96 -45.77 -11.98 50.12
C ASP A 96 -46.87 -12.64 49.25
N ALA A 97 -46.66 -13.88 48.79
CA ALA A 97 -47.66 -14.65 48.01
C ALA A 97 -48.63 -15.48 48.88
N SER A 98 -48.64 -15.30 50.20
CA SER A 98 -49.61 -15.96 51.10
C SER A 98 -50.88 -15.11 51.26
N GLY A 99 -51.51 -14.77 50.14
CA GLY A 99 -52.71 -13.94 50.08
C GLY A 99 -53.74 -14.48 49.09
N ILE A 100 -53.87 -15.81 48.98
CA ILE A 100 -54.94 -16.43 48.20
C ILE A 100 -56.20 -16.47 49.07
N SER A 101 -57.11 -15.52 48.83
CA SER A 101 -58.47 -15.56 49.37
C SER A 101 -59.22 -16.73 48.75
N PHE A 102 -59.60 -17.73 49.56
CA PHE A 102 -60.69 -18.63 49.22
C PHE A 102 -61.96 -18.12 49.90
N GLY A 103 -62.78 -17.45 49.09
CA GLY A 103 -64.14 -17.13 49.46
C GLY A 103 -65.05 -18.34 49.28
N LYS A 104 -65.97 -18.45 50.23
CA LYS A 104 -67.22 -19.21 50.27
C LYS A 104 -67.18 -20.62 50.85
#